data_AF-A0A497HLH5-F1
#
_entry.id   AF-A0A497HLH5-F1
#
_cell.length_a   1.000
_cell.length_b   1.000
_cell.length_c   1.000
_cell.angle_alpha   90.00
_cell.angle_beta   90.00
_cell.angle_gamma   90.00
#
_symmetry.space_group_name_H-M   'P 1'
#
loop_
_entity.id
_entity.type
_entity.pdbx_description
1 polymer ?
#
loop_
_entity_poly.entity_id
_entity_poly.type
_entity_poly.pdbx_seq_one_letter_code
_entity_poly.pdbx_strand_id
1 'polypeptide(L)' 'MKFKNTPHKIKVILNAFRDGEKLTGDEIARRIRKMGYKVDPAHIKMFIYYHMLHKYLKKEVIRGVNYYFLA' A
#
# COMPACT_ATOMS: atom_id res chain seq x y z
N MET A 1 0.40 -0.42 -16.91
CA MET A 1 -0.22 0.91 -16.69
C MET A 1 0.72 1.85 -15.93
N LYS A 2 0.64 3.18 -16.15
CA LYS A 2 1.45 4.17 -15.41
C LYS A 2 0.77 4.56 -14.09
N PHE A 3 1.52 4.52 -12.98
CA PHE A 3 1.07 4.89 -11.63
C PHE A 3 1.20 6.43 -11.44
N LYS A 4 0.29 7.21 -12.05
CA LYS A 4 0.50 8.65 -12.27
C LYS A 4 0.01 9.57 -11.16
N ASN A 5 -1.31 9.66 -10.94
CA ASN A 5 -1.90 10.72 -10.11
C ASN A 5 -2.33 10.21 -8.72
N THR A 6 -2.23 11.06 -7.70
CA THR A 6 -2.47 10.72 -6.28
C THR A 6 -3.79 9.97 -6.03
N PRO A 7 -4.96 10.40 -6.53
CA PRO A 7 -6.21 9.68 -6.30
C PRO A 7 -6.20 8.25 -6.89
N HIS A 8 -5.62 8.09 -8.08
CA HIS A 8 -5.48 6.79 -8.70
C HIS A 8 -4.49 5.90 -7.93
N LYS A 9 -3.39 6.48 -7.41
CA LYS A 9 -2.43 5.76 -6.56
C LYS A 9 -3.09 5.24 -5.28
N ILE A 10 -3.89 6.10 -4.62
CA ILE A 10 -4.67 5.73 -3.43
C ILE A 10 -5.60 4.56 -3.75
N LYS A 11 -6.42 4.66 -4.82
CA LYS A 11 -7.35 3.61 -5.22
C LYS A 11 -6.64 2.28 -5.50
N VAL A 12 -5.54 2.30 -6.23
CA VAL A 12 -4.76 1.09 -6.55
C VAL A 12 -4.16 0.45 -5.29
N ILE A 13 -3.65 1.26 -4.35
CA ILE A 13 -3.13 0.73 -3.08
C ILE A 13 -4.26 0.13 -2.24
N LEU A 14 -5.41 0.79 -2.15
CA LEU A 14 -6.57 0.25 -1.42
C LEU A 14 -7.06 -1.08 -2.01
N ASN A 15 -7.12 -1.18 -3.34
CA ASN A 15 -7.51 -2.42 -4.02
C ASN A 15 -6.51 -3.59 -3.80
N ALA A 16 -5.32 -3.34 -3.24
CA ALA A 16 -4.39 -4.40 -2.88
C ALA A 16 -4.84 -5.17 -1.62
N PHE A 17 -5.73 -4.58 -0.82
CA PHE A 17 -6.25 -5.15 0.40
C PHE A 17 -7.54 -5.96 0.17
N ARG A 18 -7.74 -6.94 1.05
CA ARG A 18 -8.95 -7.73 1.31
C ARG A 18 -9.40 -7.42 2.74
N ASP A 19 -10.66 -7.68 3.03
CA ASP A 19 -11.24 -7.37 4.33
C ASP A 19 -10.50 -8.07 5.48
N GLY A 20 -10.16 -7.29 6.52
CA GLY A 20 -9.52 -7.77 7.74
C GLY A 20 -8.03 -8.13 7.65
N GLU A 21 -7.40 -8.02 6.47
CA GLU A 21 -6.00 -8.43 6.32
C GLU A 21 -4.98 -7.34 6.66
N LYS A 22 -3.77 -7.78 7.01
CA LYS A 22 -2.61 -6.92 7.27
C LYS A 22 -1.51 -7.27 6.25
N LEU A 23 -0.96 -6.26 5.57
CA LEU A 23 0.06 -6.45 4.55
C LEU A 23 1.31 -5.64 4.85
N THR A 24 2.46 -6.22 4.58
CA THR A 24 3.72 -5.48 4.52
C THR A 24 3.77 -4.60 3.25
N GLY A 25 4.61 -3.56 3.26
CA GLY A 25 4.80 -2.72 2.07
C GLY A 25 5.25 -3.51 0.83
N ASP A 26 6.01 -4.59 1.01
CA ASP A 26 6.47 -5.45 -0.08
C ASP A 26 5.34 -6.33 -0.64
N GLU A 27 4.43 -6.81 0.21
CA GLU A 27 3.24 -7.53 -0.24
C GLU A 27 2.26 -6.64 -1.00
N ILE A 28 2.07 -5.40 -0.54
CA ILE A 28 1.26 -4.40 -1.24
C ILE A 28 1.86 -4.18 -2.65
N ALA A 29 3.16 -3.91 -2.74
CA ALA A 29 3.84 -3.71 -4.02
C ALA A 29 3.72 -4.95 -4.93
N ARG A 30 3.87 -6.15 -4.38
CA ARG A 30 3.69 -7.42 -5.12
C ARG A 30 2.28 -7.55 -5.69
N ARG A 31 1.24 -7.23 -4.92
CA ARG A 31 -0.16 -7.31 -5.38
C ARG A 31 -0.46 -6.26 -6.45
N ILE A 32 0.02 -5.04 -6.27
CA ILE A 32 -0.08 -3.98 -7.28
C ILE A 32 0.61 -4.38 -8.59
N ARG A 33 1.76 -5.06 -8.52
CA ARG A 33 2.42 -5.61 -9.71
C ARG A 33 1.58 -6.68 -10.42
N LYS A 34 0.90 -7.55 -9.68
CA LYS A 34 -0.03 -8.53 -10.24
C LYS A 34 -1.22 -7.89 -10.96
N MET A 35 -1.60 -6.66 -10.59
CA MET A 35 -2.61 -5.86 -11.30
C MET A 35 -2.08 -5.18 -12.59
N GLY A 36 -0.81 -5.40 -12.97
CA GLY A 36 -0.23 -4.85 -14.20
C GLY A 36 0.45 -3.47 -14.04
N TYR A 37 0.72 -3.04 -12.80
CA TYR A 37 1.46 -1.82 -12.52
C TYR A 37 2.95 -2.10 -12.27
N LYS A 38 3.83 -1.26 -12.83
CA LYS A 38 5.25 -1.27 -12.50
C LYS A 38 5.48 -0.32 -11.33
N VAL A 39 5.70 -0.87 -10.13
CA VAL A 39 5.92 -0.10 -8.90
C VAL A 39 7.12 -0.61 -8.11
N ASP A 40 7.76 0.30 -7.39
CA ASP A 40 8.86 0.02 -6.46
C ASP A 40 8.30 -0.04 -5.02
N PRO A 41 8.70 -1.01 -4.17
CA PRO A 41 8.18 -1.13 -2.82
C PRO A 41 8.57 0.05 -1.93
N ALA A 42 9.76 0.63 -2.10
CA ALA A 42 10.17 1.82 -1.36
C ALA A 42 9.29 3.02 -1.71
N HIS A 43 8.97 3.21 -2.99
CA HIS A 43 8.03 4.26 -3.42
C HIS A 43 6.62 4.04 -2.88
N ILE A 44 6.15 2.78 -2.78
CA ILE A 44 4.85 2.47 -2.17
C ILE A 44 4.87 2.79 -0.67
N LYS A 45 5.89 2.35 0.06
CA LYS A 45 6.06 2.63 1.50
C LYS A 45 6.08 4.15 1.76
N MET A 46 6.85 4.89 0.96
CA MET A 46 6.95 6.35 1.05
C MET A 46 5.60 7.01 0.76
N PHE A 47 4.92 6.60 -0.31
CA PHE A 47 3.61 7.16 -0.65
C PHE A 47 2.55 6.88 0.42
N ILE A 48 2.55 5.66 0.99
CA ILE A 48 1.65 5.32 2.10
C ILE A 48 1.90 6.24 3.29
N TYR A 49 3.17 6.42 3.67
CA TYR A 49 3.55 7.26 4.80
C TYR A 49 3.07 8.71 4.65
N TYR A 50 3.30 9.34 3.49
CA TYR A 50 2.97 10.76 3.29
C TYR A 50 1.49 11.03 2.97
N HIS A 51 0.80 10.09 2.31
CA HIS A 51 -0.53 10.38 1.75
C HIS A 51 -1.66 9.49 2.25
N MET A 52 -1.36 8.35 2.88
CA MET A 52 -2.40 7.36 3.21
C MET A 52 -2.48 6.97 4.67
N LEU A 53 -1.38 7.05 5.40
CA LEU A 53 -1.36 6.72 6.82
C LEU A 53 -2.32 7.65 7.59
N HIS A 54 -3.00 7.09 8.59
CA HIS A 54 -4.04 7.72 9.42
C HIS A 54 -5.34 8.09 8.70
N LYS A 55 -5.30 8.40 7.39
CA LYS A 55 -6.49 8.75 6.61
C LYS A 55 -7.20 7.54 5.99
N TYR A 56 -6.42 6.60 5.45
CA TYR A 56 -6.94 5.42 4.75
C TYR A 56 -6.38 4.11 5.31
N LEU A 57 -5.17 4.15 5.86
CA LEU A 57 -4.48 3.00 6.40
C LEU A 57 -4.02 3.26 7.85
N LYS A 58 -4.10 2.23 8.67
CA LYS A 58 -3.41 2.14 9.96
C LYS A 58 -2.14 1.29 9.81
N LYS A 59 -1.25 1.37 10.79
CA LYS A 59 0.02 0.64 10.82
C LYS A 59 0.23 0.00 12.19
N GLU A 60 0.74 -1.22 12.19
CA GLU A 60 1.22 -1.92 13.37
C GLU A 60 2.62 -2.47 13.12
N VAL A 61 3.43 -2.56 14.18
CA VAL A 61 4.75 -3.17 14.12
C VAL A 61 4.69 -4.54 14.78
N ILE A 62 4.94 -5.60 14.00
CA ILE A 62 4.96 -6.98 14.51
C ILE A 62 6.38 -7.50 14.30
N ARG A 63 7.09 -7.80 15.39
CA ARG A 63 8.49 -8.28 15.37
C ARG A 63 9.42 -7.41 14.49
N GLY A 64 9.27 -6.09 14.61
CA GLY A 64 10.07 -5.11 13.86
C GLY A 64 9.62 -4.88 12.41
N VAL A 65 8.58 -5.56 11.93
CA VAL A 65 8.05 -5.40 10.57
C VAL A 65 6.81 -4.54 10.60
N ASN A 66 6.76 -3.53 9.71
CA ASN A 66 5.59 -2.68 9.53
C ASN A 66 4.51 -3.41 8.71
N TYR A 67 3.34 -3.60 9.32
CA TYR A 67 2.13 -4.08 8.68
C TYR A 67 1.13 -2.93 8.55
N TYR A 68 0.50 -2.81 7.39
CA TYR A 68 -0.54 -1.84 7.10
C TYR A 68 -1.89 -2.54 6.97
N PHE A 69 -2.97 -1.86 7.33
CA PHE A 69 -4.34 -2.36 7.20
C PHE A 69 -5.32 -1.21 7.01
N LEU A 70 -6.50 -1.49 6.45
CA LEU A 70 -7.54 -0.51 6.21
C LEU A 70 -7.97 0.16 7.53
N ALA A 71 -8.15 1.48 7.50
CA ALA A 71 -8.48 2.29 8.67
C ALA A 71 -9.92 2.10 9.16
#